data_AF-A0A6C1RPZ1-F1
#
_entry.id   AF-A0A6C1RPZ1-F1
#
_cell.length_a   1.000
_cell.length_b   1.000
_cell.length_c   1.000
_cell.angle_alpha   90.00
_cell.angle_beta   90.00
_cell.angle_gamma   90.00
#
_symmetry.space_group_name_H-M   'P 1'
#
loop_
_entity.id
_entity.type
_entity.pdbx_description
1 polymer ?
#
loop_
_entity_poly.entity_id
_entity_poly.type
_entity_poly.pdbx_seq_one_letter_code
_entity_poly.pdbx_strand_id
1 'polypeptide(L)'
;MHKRLRGSALYRNMRLLESITGFFFSCSLVVLGLFLLGNYQEFLDQTQMLLLSILRVCGLLCALTGVYYSGSLLLWMIRRRRFLLLRVLYALIATTSGIVLTLGVTFLTVMLAPV
;
A
#
# COMPACT_ATOMS: atom_id res chain seq x y z
N MET A 1 -31.98 2.36 -18.60
CA MET A 1 -30.65 2.81 -19.10
C MET A 1 -29.62 3.11 -18.00
N HIS A 2 -30.00 3.64 -16.83
CA HIS A 2 -29.08 4.00 -15.72
C HIS A 2 -28.23 2.85 -15.11
N LYS A 3 -28.69 1.59 -15.12
CA LYS A 3 -27.95 0.46 -14.52
C LYS A 3 -26.67 0.08 -15.29
N ARG A 4 -26.57 0.36 -16.61
CA ARG A 4 -25.36 0.05 -17.40
C ARG A 4 -24.22 1.06 -17.17
N LEU A 5 -24.53 2.35 -17.03
CA LEU A 5 -23.53 3.41 -16.81
C LEU A 5 -22.83 3.34 -15.44
N ARG A 6 -23.53 2.89 -14.39
CA ARG A 6 -22.91 2.69 -13.06
C ARG A 6 -21.87 1.57 -13.05
N GLY A 7 -22.03 0.56 -13.91
CA GLY A 7 -21.10 -0.56 -13.99
C GLY A 7 -19.73 -0.19 -14.57
N SER A 8 -19.69 0.70 -15.56
CA SER A 8 -18.45 1.14 -16.20
C SER A 8 -17.66 2.09 -15.32
N ALA A 9 -18.32 3.04 -14.64
CA ALA A 9 -17.67 3.96 -13.71
C ALA A 9 -17.05 3.24 -12.52
N LEU A 10 -17.76 2.26 -11.93
CA LEU A 10 -17.28 1.50 -10.77
C LEU A 10 -16.06 0.64 -11.14
N TYR A 11 -16.07 0.05 -12.34
CA TYR A 11 -14.93 -0.70 -12.84
C TYR A 11 -13.72 0.18 -13.16
N ARG A 12 -13.93 1.38 -13.73
CA ARG A 12 -12.86 2.35 -13.98
C ARG A 12 -12.21 2.80 -12.67
N ASN A 13 -13.02 3.13 -11.66
CA ASN A 13 -12.52 3.50 -10.33
C ASN A 13 -11.73 2.34 -9.70
N MET A 14 -12.22 1.10 -9.83
CA MET A 14 -11.52 -0.07 -9.32
C MET A 14 -10.14 -0.27 -9.97
N ARG A 15 -10.02 -0.07 -11.30
CA ARG A 15 -8.71 -0.14 -11.97
C ARG A 15 -7.77 0.98 -11.53
N LEU A 16 -8.28 2.21 -11.36
CA LEU A 16 -7.47 3.32 -10.87
C LEU A 16 -6.92 3.04 -9.47
N LEU A 17 -7.75 2.50 -8.59
CA LEU A 17 -7.34 2.10 -7.24
C LEU A 17 -6.28 1.00 -7.28
N GLU A 18 -6.46 -0.02 -8.12
CA GLU A 18 -5.49 -1.10 -8.32
C GLU A 18 -4.10 -0.54 -8.70
N SER A 19 -4.06 0.39 -9.66
CA SER A 19 -2.83 1.06 -10.09
C SER A 19 -2.22 1.93 -8.99
N ILE A 20 -3.03 2.68 -8.25
CA ILE A 20 -2.57 3.56 -7.16
C ILE A 20 -1.98 2.72 -6.03
N THR A 21 -2.67 1.64 -5.61
CA THR A 21 -2.16 0.73 -4.58
C THR A 21 -0.88 0.05 -5.04
N GLY A 22 -0.79 -0.36 -6.32
CA GLY A 22 0.44 -0.94 -6.87
C GLY A 22 1.61 0.04 -6.89
N PHE A 23 1.35 1.30 -7.22
CA PHE A 23 2.36 2.34 -7.18
C PHE A 23 2.92 2.54 -5.76
N PHE A 24 2.05 2.71 -4.76
CA PHE A 24 2.50 2.88 -3.37
C PHE A 24 3.20 1.66 -2.80
N PHE A 25 2.73 0.46 -3.16
CA PHE A 25 3.38 -0.80 -2.78
C PHE A 25 4.78 -0.93 -3.42
N SER A 26 4.92 -0.59 -4.69
CA SER A 26 6.22 -0.65 -5.38
C SER A 26 7.18 0.40 -4.82
N CYS A 27 6.67 1.61 -4.57
CA CYS A 27 7.44 2.69 -3.95
C CYS A 27 7.93 2.29 -2.55
N SER A 28 7.08 1.67 -1.71
CA SER A 28 7.49 1.22 -0.38
C SER A 28 8.56 0.13 -0.43
N LEU A 29 8.51 -0.79 -1.40
CA LEU A 29 9.57 -1.78 -1.60
C LEU A 29 10.90 -1.14 -2.02
N VAL A 30 10.87 -0.16 -2.93
CA VAL A 30 12.08 0.56 -3.35
C VAL A 30 12.69 1.32 -2.17
N VAL A 31 11.88 2.05 -1.41
CA VAL A 31 12.35 2.82 -0.25
C VAL A 31 12.87 1.90 0.85
N LEU A 32 12.22 0.76 1.10
CA LEU A 32 12.72 -0.26 2.03
C LEU A 32 14.07 -0.81 1.56
N GLY A 33 14.22 -1.11 0.28
CA GLY A 33 15.49 -1.56 -0.30
C GLY A 33 16.61 -0.53 -0.13
N LEU A 34 16.31 0.75 -0.37
CA LEU A 34 17.26 1.84 -0.14
C LEU A 34 17.62 2.02 1.34
N PHE A 35 16.66 1.84 2.26
CA PHE A 35 16.91 1.88 3.69
C PHE A 35 17.90 0.76 4.10
N LEU A 36 17.64 -0.48 3.69
CA LEU A 36 18.50 -1.64 3.99
C LEU A 36 19.89 -1.49 3.38
N LEU A 37 19.98 -1.04 2.12
CA LEU A 37 21.25 -0.82 1.45
C LEU A 37 22.04 0.31 2.11
N GLY A 38 21.37 1.42 2.43
CA GLY A 38 21.99 2.54 3.10
C GLY A 38 22.46 2.19 4.51
N ASN A 39 21.79 1.25 5.20
CA ASN A 39 22.23 0.75 6.50
C ASN A 39 23.53 -0.07 6.37
N TYR A 40 23.62 -0.91 5.34
CA TYR A 40 24.84 -1.67 5.03
C TYR A 40 26.01 -0.76 4.59
N GLN A 41 25.71 0.38 3.96
CA GLN A 41 26.69 1.37 3.51
C GLN A 41 26.98 2.46 4.56
N GLU A 42 26.45 2.34 5.77
CA GLU A 42 26.63 3.31 6.86
C GLU A 42 26.27 4.76 6.45
N PHE A 43 25.14 4.93 5.76
CA PHE A 43 24.60 6.26 5.44
C PHE A 43 24.37 7.06 6.72
N LEU A 44 24.46 8.38 6.59
CA LEU A 44 24.17 9.34 7.65
C LEU A 44 22.79 9.08 8.27
N ASP A 45 22.71 9.16 9.60
CA ASP A 45 21.50 8.91 10.38
C ASP A 45 20.30 9.75 9.90
N GLN A 46 20.55 11.00 9.50
CA GLN A 46 19.51 11.90 8.97
C GLN A 46 18.88 11.37 7.68
N THR A 47 19.68 10.77 6.79
CA THR A 47 19.20 10.17 5.54
C THR A 47 18.38 8.92 5.85
N GLN A 48 18.82 8.11 6.81
CA GLN A 48 18.09 6.92 7.27
C GLN A 48 16.72 7.28 7.86
N MET A 49 16.66 8.32 8.70
CA MET A 49 15.41 8.83 9.27
C MET A 49 14.47 9.42 8.21
N LEU A 50 15.01 10.06 7.17
CA LEU A 50 14.24 10.52 6.01
C LEU A 50 13.64 9.33 5.24
N LEU A 51 14.44 8.30 4.97
CA LEU A 51 14.00 7.06 4.31
C LEU A 51 12.89 6.36 5.11
N LEU A 52 13.04 6.24 6.43
CA LEU A 52 12.00 5.76 7.33
C LEU A 52 10.72 6.60 7.24
N SER A 53 10.84 7.93 7.26
CA SER A 53 9.69 8.84 7.17
C SER A 53 8.93 8.69 5.85
N ILE A 54 9.64 8.59 4.73
CA ILE A 54 9.04 8.33 3.41
C ILE A 54 8.38 6.95 3.40
N LEU A 55 9.05 5.92 3.92
CA LEU A 55 8.51 4.56 4.00
C LEU A 55 7.22 4.51 4.82
N ARG A 56 7.14 5.28 5.92
CA ARG A 56 5.93 5.41 6.74
C ARG A 56 4.77 5.99 5.95
N VAL A 57 5.01 7.09 5.22
CA VAL A 57 3.95 7.76 4.43
C VAL A 57 3.51 6.87 3.28
N CYS A 58 4.45 6.25 2.55
CA CYS A 58 4.14 5.31 1.47
C CYS A 58 3.38 4.08 1.99
N GLY A 59 3.81 3.51 3.12
CA GLY A 59 3.14 2.38 3.77
C GLY A 59 1.70 2.72 4.19
N LEU A 60 1.50 3.90 4.77
CA LEU A 60 0.18 4.37 5.20
C LEU A 60 -0.75 4.62 4.01
N LEU A 61 -0.25 5.28 2.95
CA LEU A 61 -1.01 5.48 1.71
C LEU A 61 -1.33 4.15 1.02
N CYS A 62 -0.38 3.20 1.02
CA CYS A 62 -0.60 1.84 0.52
C CYS A 62 -1.70 1.12 1.31
N ALA A 63 -1.68 1.20 2.64
CA ALA A 63 -2.70 0.59 3.50
C ALA A 63 -4.08 1.22 3.26
N LEU A 64 -4.19 2.56 3.26
CA LEU A 64 -5.47 3.26 3.05
C LEU A 64 -6.06 2.95 1.67
N THR A 65 -5.24 3.05 0.62
CA THR A 65 -5.70 2.76 -0.75
C THR A 65 -6.01 1.27 -0.92
N GLY A 66 -5.24 0.38 -0.31
CA GLY A 66 -5.47 -1.07 -0.31
C GLY A 66 -6.76 -1.49 0.39
N VAL A 67 -7.09 -0.89 1.53
CA VAL A 67 -8.38 -1.10 2.23
C VAL A 67 -9.54 -0.64 1.34
N TYR A 68 -9.43 0.54 0.73
CA TYR A 68 -10.48 1.07 -0.14
C TYR A 68 -10.65 0.25 -1.43
N TYR A 69 -9.53 -0.23 -2.01
CA TYR A 69 -9.54 -1.15 -3.15
C TYR A 69 -10.19 -2.48 -2.79
N SER A 70 -9.83 -3.07 -1.65
CA SER A 70 -10.39 -4.33 -1.14
C SER A 70 -11.90 -4.23 -0.93
N GLY A 71 -12.38 -3.14 -0.30
CA GLY A 71 -13.81 -2.90 -0.12
C GLY A 71 -14.55 -2.73 -1.46
N SER A 72 -13.96 -1.97 -2.38
CA SER A 72 -14.53 -1.78 -3.73
C SER A 72 -14.59 -3.09 -4.53
N LEU A 73 -13.54 -3.92 -4.43
CA LEU A 73 -13.45 -5.23 -5.07
C LEU A 73 -14.49 -6.20 -4.50
N LEU A 74 -14.63 -6.26 -3.17
CA LEU A 74 -15.64 -7.09 -2.50
C LEU A 74 -17.06 -6.70 -2.91
N LEU A 75 -17.38 -5.40 -2.89
CA LEU A 75 -18.69 -4.90 -3.35
C LEU A 75 -18.96 -5.26 -4.81
N TRP A 76 -17.94 -5.21 -5.67
CA TRP A 76 -18.06 -5.60 -7.07
C TRP A 76 -18.29 -7.11 -7.22
N MET A 77 -17.53 -7.93 -6.49
CA MET A 77 -17.63 -9.40 -6.51
C MET A 77 -19.02 -9.87 -6.05
N ILE A 78 -19.54 -9.31 -4.96
CA ILE A 78 -20.89 -9.61 -4.43
C ILE A 78 -21.96 -9.26 -5.47
N ARG A 79 -21.87 -8.08 -6.10
CA ARG A 79 -22.85 -7.63 -7.10
C ARG A 79 -22.84 -8.44 -8.39
N ARG A 80 -21.67 -8.96 -8.80
CA ARG A 80 -21.50 -9.69 -10.07
C ARG A 80 -21.47 -11.21 -9.90
N ARG A 81 -21.44 -11.73 -8.66
CA ARG A 81 -21.26 -13.15 -8.33
C ARG A 81 -20.07 -13.80 -9.04
N ARG A 82 -18.98 -13.04 -9.22
CA ARG A 82 -17.74 -13.51 -9.85
C ARG A 82 -16.61 -13.35 -8.85
N PHE A 83 -15.93 -14.44 -8.55
CA PHE A 83 -14.76 -14.44 -7.69
C PHE A 83 -13.50 -14.16 -8.51
N LEU A 84 -12.73 -13.16 -8.10
CA LEU A 84 -11.46 -12.80 -8.71
C LEU A 84 -10.34 -13.05 -7.70
N LEU A 85 -10.03 -14.33 -7.46
CA LEU A 85 -9.11 -14.78 -6.41
C LEU A 85 -7.75 -14.05 -6.45
N LEU A 86 -7.11 -13.99 -7.62
CA LEU A 86 -5.80 -13.33 -7.76
C LEU A 86 -5.82 -11.86 -7.34
N ARG A 87 -6.89 -11.13 -7.66
CA ARG A 87 -7.03 -9.72 -7.29
C ARG A 87 -7.27 -9.55 -5.79
N VAL A 88 -8.01 -10.47 -5.18
CA VAL A 88 -8.21 -10.49 -3.73
C VAL A 88 -6.89 -10.76 -3.02
N LEU A 89 -6.12 -11.76 -3.46
CA LEU A 89 -4.81 -12.07 -2.90
C LEU A 89 -3.86 -10.87 -3.02
N TYR A 90 -3.79 -10.25 -4.20
CA TYR A 90 -3.02 -9.03 -4.39
C TYR A 90 -3.44 -7.90 -3.45
N ALA A 91 -4.74 -7.63 -3.34
CA ALA A 91 -5.28 -6.60 -2.45
C ALA A 91 -4.90 -6.85 -0.98
N LEU A 92 -5.05 -8.11 -0.53
CA LEU A 92 -4.71 -8.51 0.83
C LEU A 92 -3.21 -8.37 1.09
N ILE A 93 -2.37 -8.92 0.22
CA ILE A 93 -0.90 -8.84 0.36
C ILE A 93 -0.47 -7.38 0.41
N ALA A 94 -0.88 -6.54 -0.55
CA ALA A 94 -0.48 -5.14 -0.59
C ALA A 94 -0.95 -4.36 0.66
N THR A 95 -2.18 -4.60 1.12
CA THR A 95 -2.74 -3.93 2.30
C THR A 95 -2.02 -4.36 3.57
N THR A 96 -1.86 -5.68 3.79
CA THR A 96 -1.16 -6.23 4.96
C THR A 96 0.29 -5.77 4.98
N SER A 97 0.97 -5.76 3.83
CA SER A 97 2.33 -5.24 3.71
C SER A 97 2.40 -3.77 4.12
N GLY A 98 1.50 -2.93 3.62
CA GLY A 98 1.44 -1.51 3.98
C GLY A 98 1.25 -1.30 5.49
N ILE A 99 0.38 -2.08 6.13
CA ILE A 99 0.16 -2.05 7.58
C ILE A 99 1.43 -2.46 8.33
N VAL A 100 2.03 -3.60 7.97
CA VAL A 100 3.24 -4.11 8.62
C VAL A 100 4.39 -3.13 8.50
N LEU A 101 4.61 -2.55 7.31
CA LEU A 101 5.64 -1.54 7.09
C LEU A 101 5.38 -0.29 7.95
N THR A 102 4.14 0.19 8.02
CA THR A 102 3.80 1.37 8.83
C THR A 102 4.06 1.14 10.31
N LEU A 103 3.66 -0.04 10.83
CA LEU A 103 3.89 -0.43 12.22
C LEU A 103 5.38 -0.63 12.51
N GLY A 104 6.09 -1.34 11.63
CA GLY A 104 7.51 -1.59 11.75
C GLY A 104 8.33 -0.31 11.75
N VAL A 105 8.03 0.62 10.84
CA VAL A 105 8.67 1.95 10.84
C VAL A 105 8.36 2.70 12.13
N THR A 106 7.09 2.74 12.56
CA THR A 106 6.71 3.44 13.80
C THR A 106 7.45 2.87 15.02
N PHE A 107 7.57 1.55 15.11
CA PHE A 107 8.33 0.87 16.15
C PHE A 107 9.82 1.24 16.09
N LEU A 108 10.45 1.17 14.90
CA LEU A 108 11.85 1.54 14.71
C LEU A 108 12.11 3.00 15.06
N THR A 109 11.23 3.92 14.65
CA THR A 109 11.34 5.35 14.98
C THR A 109 11.27 5.59 16.49
N VAL A 110 10.42 4.87 17.23
CA VAL A 110 10.34 4.98 18.69
C VAL A 110 11.60 4.41 19.36
N MET A 111 12.16 3.32 18.84
CA MET A 111 13.37 2.71 19.40
C MET A 111 14.66 3.49 19.07
N LEU A 112 14.68 4.19 17.94
CA LEU A 112 15.82 4.99 17.46
C LEU A 112 15.74 6.46 17.89
N ALA A 113 14.60 6.92 18.41
CA ALA A 113 14.48 8.27 18.95
C ALA A 113 15.41 8.39 20.16
N PRO A 114 16.31 9.41 20.20
CA PRO A 114 17.15 9.63 21.37
C PRO A 114 16.24 9.97 22.56
N VAL A 115 16.41 9.23 23.67
CA VAL A 115 15.90 9.61 24.99
C VAL A 115 16.57 10.90 25.44
#